data_AF-A0A2U8X6I5-F1
#
_entry.id   AF-A0A2U8X6I5-F1
#
_cell.length_a   1.000
_cell.length_b   1.000
_cell.length_c   1.000
_cell.angle_alpha   90.00
_cell.angle_beta   90.00
_cell.angle_gamma   90.00
#
_symmetry.space_group_name_H-M   'P 1'
#
loop_
_entity.id
_entity.type
_entity.pdbx_description
1 polymer ?
#
loop_
_entity_poly.entity_id
_entity_poly.type
_entity_poly.pdbx_seq_one_letter_code
_entity_poly.pdbx_strand_id
1 'polypeptide(L)'
;MAKRPVIDSADIAERMAECPETTSDGVARPLHESGAHAVATAFLTPAQREEYDALRVLVKDVARYRLPGATSEHSDFYDENGLPV
;
A
#
# COMPACT_ATOMS: atom_id res chain seq x y z
N MET A 1 8.20 29.20 11.09
CA MET A 1 8.54 28.48 9.85
C MET A 1 8.95 27.06 10.24
N ALA A 2 8.06 26.08 10.09
CA ALA A 2 8.37 24.68 10.42
C ALA A 2 9.19 24.07 9.28
N LYS A 3 10.34 23.48 9.59
CA LYS A 3 11.19 22.78 8.63
C LYS A 3 10.48 21.49 8.20
N ARG A 4 10.29 21.28 6.90
CA ARG A 4 9.80 20.00 6.35
C ARG A 4 10.83 18.92 6.72
N PRO A 5 10.41 17.77 7.30
CA PRO A 5 11.33 16.67 7.51
C PRO A 5 11.78 16.17 6.14
N VAL A 6 13.09 16.20 5.91
CA VAL A 6 13.71 15.52 4.77
C VAL A 6 13.64 14.05 5.10
N ILE A 7 12.79 13.31 4.39
CA ILE A 7 12.73 11.85 4.54
C ILE A 7 14.00 11.32 3.89
N ASP A 8 14.89 10.76 4.70
CA ASP A 8 16.12 10.14 4.24
C ASP A 8 15.77 8.80 3.59
N SER A 9 16.12 8.64 2.31
CA SER A 9 15.94 7.39 1.58
C SER A 9 16.64 6.20 2.25
N ALA A 10 17.70 6.45 3.02
CA ALA A 10 18.38 5.41 3.81
C ALA A 10 17.50 4.89 4.97
N ASP A 11 16.76 5.78 5.64
CA ASP A 11 15.84 5.43 6.72
C ASP A 11 14.67 4.56 6.21
N ILE A 12 14.19 4.83 5.00
CA ILE A 12 13.18 3.98 4.36
C ILE A 12 13.74 2.58 4.06
N ALA A 13 14.94 2.50 3.50
CA ALA A 13 15.56 1.23 3.13
C ALA A 13 15.85 0.34 4.35
N GLU A 14 16.29 0.94 5.45
CA GLU A 14 16.54 0.23 6.71
C GLU A 14 15.27 -0.37 7.29
N ARG A 15 14.15 0.38 7.28
CA ARG A 15 12.84 -0.11 7.76
C ARG A 15 12.25 -1.22 6.89
N MET A 16 12.53 -1.21 5.59
CA MET A 16 12.13 -2.29 4.68
C MET A 16 12.96 -3.56 4.92
N ALA A 17 14.25 -3.41 5.27
CA ALA A 17 15.11 -4.55 5.60
C ALA A 17 14.76 -5.21 6.95
N GLU A 18 14.20 -4.44 7.89
CA GLU A 18 13.72 -4.95 9.19
C GLU A 18 12.39 -5.73 9.09
N CYS A 19 11.72 -5.68 7.94
CA CYS A 19 10.58 -6.53 7.60
C CYS A 19 11.06 -7.70 6.73
N PRO A 20 11.50 -8.84 7.32
CA PRO A 20 11.79 -10.01 6.53
C PRO A 20 10.52 -10.44 5.79
N GLU A 21 10.57 -10.41 4.46
CA GLU A 21 9.54 -10.98 3.59
C GLU A 21 9.33 -12.44 3.97
N THR A 22 8.25 -12.72 4.69
CA THR A 22 7.79 -14.07 4.95
C THR A 22 6.83 -14.45 3.82
N THR A 23 7.40 -14.77 2.66
CA THR A 23 6.73 -15.55 1.63
C THR A 23 6.50 -16.95 2.18
N SER A 24 5.29 -17.20 2.69
CA SER A 24 4.74 -18.53 2.93
C SER A 24 3.36 -18.58 2.29
N ASP A 25 3.32 -19.26 1.15
CA ASP A 25 2.23 -19.35 0.17
C ASP A 25 0.98 -20.12 0.64
N GLY A 26 0.72 -20.18 1.95
CA GLY A 26 -0.37 -20.97 2.54
C GLY A 26 -1.38 -20.18 3.39
N VAL A 27 -1.11 -18.91 3.71
CA VAL A 27 -1.90 -18.13 4.71
C VAL A 27 -2.40 -16.78 4.14
N ALA A 28 -2.23 -16.53 2.84
CA ALA A 28 -2.56 -15.23 2.26
C ALA A 28 -4.07 -14.96 2.14
N ARG A 29 -4.91 -15.99 1.93
CA ARG A 29 -6.36 -15.78 1.78
C ARG A 29 -7.09 -15.40 3.09
N PRO A 30 -6.78 -15.97 4.27
CA PRO A 30 -7.40 -15.51 5.51
C PRO A 30 -6.89 -14.15 5.99
N LEU A 31 -5.63 -13.79 5.68
CA LEU A 31 -5.03 -12.55 6.18
C LEU A 31 -5.54 -11.30 5.45
N HIS A 32 -5.90 -11.42 4.17
CA HIS A 32 -6.37 -10.26 3.42
C HIS A 32 -7.74 -9.75 3.93
N GLU A 33 -8.65 -10.66 4.31
CA GLU A 33 -9.94 -10.31 4.89
C GLU A 33 -9.85 -9.90 6.38
N SER A 34 -8.94 -10.51 7.15
CA SER A 34 -8.78 -10.20 8.57
C SER A 34 -7.92 -8.95 8.84
N GLY A 35 -6.94 -8.64 7.98
CA GLY A 35 -6.09 -7.45 8.09
C GLY A 35 -6.78 -6.17 7.61
N ALA A 36 -7.59 -6.25 6.54
CA ALA A 36 -8.30 -5.08 6.01
C ALA A 36 -9.32 -4.51 7.01
N HIS A 37 -9.95 -5.38 7.80
CA HIS A 37 -10.87 -4.96 8.86
C HIS A 37 -10.16 -4.48 10.13
N ALA A 38 -8.99 -5.05 10.49
CA ALA A 38 -8.27 -4.65 11.69
C ALA A 38 -7.70 -3.21 11.61
N VAL A 39 -7.24 -2.78 10.43
CA VAL A 39 -6.73 -1.42 10.22
C VAL A 39 -7.85 -0.38 10.22
N ALA A 40 -9.08 -0.76 9.84
CA ALA A 40 -10.23 0.14 9.81
C ALA A 40 -10.66 0.65 11.21
N THR A 41 -10.20 0.00 12.29
CA THR A 41 -10.50 0.34 13.69
C THR A 41 -9.32 0.88 14.48
N ALA A 42 -8.22 1.27 13.84
CA ALA A 42 -7.15 1.97 14.53
C ALA A 42 -7.60 3.41 14.87
N PHE A 43 -7.54 3.79 16.16
CA PHE A 43 -7.72 5.19 16.57
C PHE A 43 -6.57 6.02 16.00
N LEU A 44 -6.81 6.69 14.87
CA LEU A 44 -5.83 7.60 14.30
C LEU A 44 -5.64 8.82 15.22
N THR A 45 -4.39 9.22 15.39
CA THR A 45 -4.08 10.54 15.97
C THR A 45 -4.62 11.66 15.06
N PRO A 46 -4.79 12.90 15.56
CA PRO A 46 -5.27 14.01 14.72
C PRO A 46 -4.44 14.24 13.45
N ALA A 47 -3.11 14.14 13.55
CA ALA A 47 -2.21 14.30 12.40
C ALA A 47 -2.39 13.17 11.37
N GLN A 48 -2.48 11.92 11.83
CA GLN A 48 -2.74 10.77 10.94
C GLN A 48 -4.11 10.86 10.28
N ARG A 49 -5.12 11.40 10.99
CA ARG A 49 -6.45 11.63 10.42
C ARG A 49 -6.40 12.65 9.29
N GLU A 50 -5.69 13.77 9.50
CA GLU A 50 -5.52 14.81 8.48
C GLU A 50 -4.82 14.26 7.24
N GLU A 51 -3.74 13.51 7.40
CA GLU A 51 -3.04 12.86 6.29
C GLU A 51 -3.92 11.84 5.56
N TYR A 52 -4.64 11.00 6.31
CA TYR A 52 -5.58 10.03 5.74
C TYR A 52 -6.67 10.71 4.92
N ASP A 53 -7.26 11.80 5.43
CA ASP A 53 -8.31 12.54 4.75
C ASP A 53 -7.79 13.22 3.48
N ALA A 54 -6.56 13.77 3.52
CA ALA A 54 -5.90 14.32 2.34
C ALA A 54 -5.69 13.26 1.24
N LEU A 55 -5.20 12.06 1.61
CA LEU A 55 -5.04 10.95 0.68
C LEU A 55 -6.38 10.49 0.10
N ARG A 56 -7.42 10.42 0.94
CA ARG A 56 -8.79 10.07 0.51
C ARG A 56 -9.34 11.06 -0.52
N VAL A 57 -9.09 12.35 -0.33
CA VAL A 57 -9.48 13.38 -1.30
C VAL A 57 -8.72 13.21 -2.61
N LEU A 58 -7.40 13.00 -2.55
CA LEU A 58 -6.58 12.78 -3.74
C LEU A 58 -7.03 11.56 -4.54
N VAL A 59 -7.26 10.41 -3.88
CA VAL A 59 -7.71 9.18 -4.55
C VAL A 59 -9.06 9.39 -5.25
N LYS A 60 -9.99 10.11 -4.61
CA LYS A 60 -11.29 10.46 -5.22
C LYS A 60 -11.12 11.34 -6.46
N ASP A 61 -10.20 12.31 -6.41
CA ASP A 61 -9.93 13.18 -7.56
C ASP A 61 -9.30 12.40 -8.72
N VAL A 62 -8.33 11.54 -8.43
CA VAL A 62 -7.63 10.72 -9.44
C VAL A 62 -8.56 9.69 -10.09
N ALA A 63 -9.52 9.14 -9.33
CA ALA A 63 -10.44 8.12 -9.82
C ALA A 63 -11.23 8.56 -11.07
N ARG A 64 -11.48 9.86 -11.25
CA ARG A 64 -12.18 10.39 -12.44
C ARG A 64 -11.40 10.24 -13.74
N TYR A 65 -10.08 10.06 -13.65
CA TYR A 65 -9.20 9.91 -14.80
C TYR A 65 -8.97 8.45 -15.19
N ARG A 66 -9.53 7.49 -14.43
CA ARG A 66 -9.38 6.07 -14.74
C ARG A 66 -10.17 5.75 -16.01
N LEU A 67 -9.46 5.28 -17.04
CA LEU A 67 -10.08 4.85 -18.30
C LEU A 67 -10.89 3.56 -18.09
N PRO A 68 -12.02 3.38 -18.81
CA PRO A 68 -12.72 2.10 -18.84
C PRO A 68 -11.77 0.95 -19.23
N GLY A 69 -11.79 -0.14 -18.47
CA GLY A 69 -10.91 -1.29 -18.71
C GLY A 69 -9.47 -1.13 -18.20
N ALA A 70 -9.07 0.04 -17.67
CA ALA A 70 -7.78 0.20 -17.03
C ALA A 70 -7.69 -0.65 -15.75
N THR A 71 -6.80 -1.62 -15.77
CA THR A 71 -6.49 -2.54 -14.67
C THR A 71 -4.99 -2.50 -14.38
N SER A 72 -4.61 -2.88 -13.16
CA SER A 72 -3.20 -3.17 -12.80
C SER A 72 -2.93 -4.66 -12.99
N GLU A 73 -3.48 -5.22 -14.07
CA GLU A 73 -3.32 -6.61 -14.43
C GLU A 73 -1.98 -6.72 -15.18
N HIS A 74 -1.12 -7.60 -14.71
CA HIS A 74 0.26 -7.78 -15.19
C HIS A 74 0.56 -9.25 -15.48
N SER A 75 -0.47 -10.09 -15.65
CA SER A 75 -0.33 -11.51 -15.93
C SER A 75 0.42 -11.78 -17.23
N ASP A 76 0.46 -10.82 -18.15
CA ASP A 76 1.27 -10.88 -19.36
C ASP A 76 2.78 -10.94 -19.09
N PHE A 77 3.23 -10.48 -17.91
CA PHE A 77 4.63 -10.57 -17.49
C PHE A 77 4.98 -11.88 -16.79
N TYR A 78 4.01 -12.71 -16.43
CA TYR A 78 4.25 -13.91 -15.61
C TYR A 78 3.63 -15.17 -16.22
N ASP A 79 4.30 -16.30 -16.06
CA ASP A 79 3.78 -17.60 -16.46
C ASP A 79 2.69 -18.11 -15.48
N GLU A 80 2.16 -19.30 -15.75
CA GLU A 80 1.16 -19.93 -14.89
C GLU A 80 1.65 -20.23 -13.46
N ASN A 81 2.96 -20.21 -13.23
CA ASN A 81 3.61 -20.38 -11.93
C ASN A 81 3.96 -19.05 -11.27
N GLY A 82 3.66 -17.91 -11.91
CA GLY A 82 4.00 -16.58 -11.42
C GLY A 82 5.46 -16.17 -11.66
N LEU A 83 6.18 -16.86 -12.55
CA LEU A 83 7.56 -16.54 -12.91
C LEU A 83 7.62 -15.63 -14.14
N PRO A 84 8.56 -14.66 -14.20
CA PRO A 84 8.70 -13.80 -15.37
C PRO A 84 8.91 -14.58 -16.68
N VAL A 85 8.20 -14.18 -17.74
CA VAL A 85 8.35 -14.72 -19.12
C VAL A 85 9.32 -13.94 -20.00
#